data_AF-A0A1M5Q408-F1
#
_entry.id   AF-A0A1M5Q408-F1
#
_cell.length_a   1.000
_cell.length_b   1.000
_cell.length_c   1.000
_cell.angle_alpha   90.00
_cell.angle_beta   90.00
_cell.angle_gamma   90.00
#
_symmetry.space_group_name_H-M   'P 1'
#
loop_
_entity.id
_entity.type
_entity.pdbx_description
1 polymer ?
#
loop_
_entity_poly.entity_id
_entity_poly.type
_entity_poly.pdbx_seq_one_letter_code
_entity_poly.pdbx_strand_id
1 'polypeptide(L)'
;MTIKAALHPARLRRYATAALAALLLLMAADTPRASTTSALAALPSTMLWAWERPEDLRWLPPGVGVAYVAVTVELVGAEGRLRRRAYPLRVPPGSVVVPMVHVDAAWRTPPTLNTIQRDLIVEQVLQQAQRSSARVVQLDFEVRASQRAFLREVLAESRRRLPADVALSATALASWCAGDYWIAGLAADEIVPMAFRMASDDSRIRTLLADKGAFTRPRCGAALGMATDEAPITARSVRRYFFSPRAWDQATWRRIQ
;
A
#
# COMPACT_ATOMS: atom_id res chain seq x y z
N MET A 1 -21.62 -62.74 -45.80
CA MET A 1 -21.22 -62.67 -44.38
C MET A 1 -21.03 -61.20 -44.03
N THR A 2 -22.04 -60.56 -43.44
CA THR A 2 -22.01 -59.13 -43.10
C THR A 2 -22.74 -58.93 -41.78
N ILE A 3 -22.00 -58.59 -40.72
CA ILE A 3 -22.57 -58.30 -39.40
C ILE A 3 -22.83 -56.79 -39.30
N LYS A 4 -24.09 -56.40 -39.14
CA LYS A 4 -24.50 -55.05 -38.72
C LYS A 4 -24.56 -55.02 -37.19
N ALA A 5 -23.71 -54.21 -36.55
CA ALA A 5 -23.79 -53.93 -35.11
C ALA A 5 -24.79 -52.80 -34.84
N ALA A 6 -25.83 -53.08 -34.06
CA ALA A 6 -26.80 -52.09 -33.60
C ALA A 6 -26.34 -51.46 -32.28
N LEU A 7 -26.16 -50.14 -32.26
CA LEU A 7 -25.89 -49.38 -31.03
C LEU A 7 -27.17 -49.23 -30.18
N HIS A 8 -27.09 -49.62 -28.91
CA HIS A 8 -28.17 -49.54 -27.93
C HIS A 8 -28.39 -48.10 -27.38
N PRO A 9 -29.66 -47.68 -27.20
CA PRO A 9 -30.03 -46.29 -26.84
C PRO A 9 -29.70 -45.87 -25.39
N ALA A 10 -29.36 -46.82 -24.50
CA ALA A 10 -29.06 -46.52 -23.09
C ALA A 10 -27.70 -45.81 -22.88
N ARG A 11 -26.77 -45.89 -23.84
CA ARG A 11 -25.46 -45.25 -23.73
C ARG A 11 -25.50 -43.74 -24.02
N LEU A 12 -26.43 -43.26 -24.84
CA LEU A 12 -26.53 -41.84 -25.22
C LEU A 12 -26.94 -40.92 -24.06
N ARG A 13 -27.77 -41.39 -23.12
CA ARG A 13 -28.19 -40.58 -21.94
C ARG A 13 -27.07 -40.31 -20.94
N ARG A 14 -26.07 -41.19 -20.81
CA ARG A 14 -24.92 -41.00 -19.91
C ARG A 14 -23.89 -40.02 -20.46
N TYR A 15 -23.76 -39.92 -21.78
CA TYR A 15 -22.87 -38.95 -22.41
C TYR A 15 -23.46 -37.53 -22.40
N ALA A 16 -24.79 -37.39 -22.45
CA ALA A 16 -25.47 -36.10 -22.37
C ALA A 16 -25.33 -35.43 -20.98
N THR A 17 -25.41 -36.20 -19.89
CA THR A 17 -25.22 -35.67 -18.52
C THR A 17 -23.75 -35.39 -18.19
N ALA A 18 -22.82 -36.21 -18.69
CA ALA A 18 -21.38 -35.96 -18.54
C ALA A 18 -20.91 -34.73 -19.33
N ALA A 19 -21.47 -34.49 -20.53
CA ALA A 19 -21.17 -33.32 -21.34
C ALA A 19 -21.67 -32.01 -20.70
N LEU A 20 -22.83 -32.02 -20.04
CA LEU A 20 -23.35 -30.84 -19.35
C LEU A 20 -22.54 -30.48 -18.09
N ALA A 21 -22.06 -31.48 -17.35
CA ALA A 21 -21.18 -31.27 -16.18
C ALA A 21 -19.79 -30.75 -16.58
N ALA A 22 -19.23 -31.24 -17.69
CA ALA A 22 -17.96 -30.75 -18.24
C ALA A 22 -18.09 -29.31 -18.77
N LEU A 23 -19.24 -28.94 -19.35
CA LEU A 23 -19.50 -27.58 -19.83
C LEU A 23 -19.73 -26.58 -18.67
N LEU A 24 -20.31 -27.04 -17.55
CA LEU A 24 -20.44 -26.23 -16.32
C LEU A 24 -19.11 -26.08 -15.55
N LEU A 25 -18.18 -27.04 -15.67
CA LEU A 25 -16.81 -26.94 -15.13
C LEU A 25 -15.88 -26.05 -15.98
N LEU A 26 -16.13 -25.93 -17.28
CA LEU A 26 -15.42 -24.99 -18.17
C LEU A 26 -15.98 -23.56 -18.09
N MET A 27 -17.20 -23.39 -17.55
CA MET A 27 -17.84 -22.10 -17.25
C MET A 27 -17.70 -21.70 -15.77
N ALA A 28 -16.87 -22.42 -14.99
CA ALA A 28 -16.42 -21.97 -13.68
C ALA A 28 -15.48 -20.76 -13.86
N ALA A 29 -16.13 -19.64 -14.17
CA ALA A 29 -15.71 -18.26 -14.02
C ALA A 29 -14.20 -18.03 -14.06
N ASP A 30 -13.75 -17.56 -15.23
CA ASP A 30 -12.72 -16.51 -15.27
C ASP A 30 -13.31 -15.29 -14.52
N THR A 31 -13.34 -15.40 -13.19
CA THR A 31 -13.63 -14.25 -12.34
C THR A 31 -12.43 -13.34 -12.58
N PRO A 32 -12.61 -12.12 -13.12
CA PRO A 32 -11.47 -11.26 -13.42
C PRO A 32 -10.63 -11.16 -12.15
N ARG A 33 -9.42 -11.72 -12.23
CA ARG A 33 -8.51 -11.75 -11.08
C ARG A 33 -8.29 -10.30 -10.70
N ALA A 34 -8.65 -9.95 -9.46
CA ALA A 34 -8.45 -8.59 -8.97
C ALA A 34 -7.01 -8.17 -9.27
N SER A 35 -6.80 -6.98 -9.83
CA SER A 35 -5.46 -6.46 -10.10
C SER A 35 -5.02 -5.55 -8.96
N THR A 36 -3.73 -5.22 -8.87
CA THR A 36 -3.27 -4.17 -7.94
C THR A 36 -3.99 -2.83 -8.18
N THR A 37 -4.34 -2.54 -9.44
CA THR A 37 -5.18 -1.38 -9.80
C THR A 37 -6.56 -1.47 -9.16
N SER A 38 -7.19 -2.65 -9.16
CA SER A 38 -8.48 -2.86 -8.49
C SER A 38 -8.37 -2.70 -6.97
N ALA A 39 -7.30 -3.19 -6.36
CA ALA A 39 -7.07 -3.05 -4.92
C ALA A 39 -6.91 -1.57 -4.52
N LEU A 40 -6.12 -0.80 -5.27
CA LEU A 40 -5.97 0.64 -5.04
C LEU A 40 -7.27 1.41 -5.33
N ALA A 41 -8.02 1.05 -6.38
CA ALA A 41 -9.29 1.70 -6.71
C ALA A 41 -10.35 1.51 -5.61
N ALA A 42 -10.29 0.41 -4.85
CA ALA A 42 -11.19 0.14 -3.74
C ALA A 42 -10.88 0.97 -2.47
N LEU A 43 -9.70 1.61 -2.39
CA LEU A 43 -9.38 2.48 -1.26
C LEU A 43 -10.17 3.80 -1.33
N PRO A 44 -10.63 4.33 -0.18
CA PRO A 44 -11.19 5.67 -0.10
C PRO A 44 -10.22 6.77 -0.57
N SER A 45 -10.75 7.86 -1.11
CA SER A 45 -9.94 9.02 -1.53
C SER A 45 -9.35 9.77 -0.33
N THR A 46 -9.96 9.68 0.85
CA THR A 46 -9.42 10.24 2.10
C THR A 46 -8.98 9.12 3.02
N MET A 47 -7.70 9.12 3.34
CA MET A 47 -7.06 8.16 4.24
C MET A 47 -6.45 8.90 5.43
N LEU A 48 -6.76 8.45 6.65
CA LEU A 48 -6.04 8.91 7.84
C LEU A 48 -4.82 8.04 8.08
N TRP A 49 -3.71 8.65 8.46
CA TRP A 49 -2.48 7.97 8.83
C TRP A 49 -2.40 7.89 10.36
N ALA A 50 -2.32 6.67 10.90
CA ALA A 50 -2.35 6.38 12.33
C ALA A 50 -1.01 5.82 12.84
N TRP A 51 -0.35 6.60 13.71
CA TRP A 51 0.92 6.24 14.36
C TRP A 51 0.77 5.18 15.44
N GLU A 52 1.91 4.66 15.91
CA GLU A 52 1.98 3.70 16.99
C GLU A 52 1.63 4.30 18.35
N ARG A 53 0.35 4.57 18.57
CA ARG A 53 -0.25 5.08 19.81
C ARG A 53 -1.74 4.70 19.89
N PRO A 54 -2.45 4.91 21.03
CA PRO A 54 -3.89 4.67 21.09
C PRO A 54 -4.64 5.58 20.11
N GLU A 55 -5.47 4.98 19.27
CA GLU A 55 -6.32 5.69 18.30
C GLU A 55 -7.75 5.15 18.41
N ASP A 56 -8.70 6.02 18.78
CA ASP A 56 -10.13 5.70 18.78
C ASP A 56 -10.82 6.51 17.69
N LEU A 57 -11.04 5.85 16.57
CA LEU A 57 -11.54 6.41 15.32
C LEU A 57 -12.99 5.99 15.04
N ARG A 58 -13.70 5.41 16.02
CA ARG A 58 -15.09 4.92 15.84
C ARG A 58 -16.09 6.01 15.45
N TRP A 59 -15.69 7.28 15.54
CA TRP A 59 -16.45 8.44 15.10
C TRP A 59 -16.25 8.81 13.62
N LEU A 60 -15.36 8.12 12.88
CA LEU A 60 -15.12 8.43 11.47
C LEU A 60 -16.39 8.27 10.63
N PRO A 61 -16.65 9.19 9.69
CA PRO A 61 -17.75 9.02 8.75
C PRO A 61 -17.46 7.86 7.77
N PRO A 62 -18.51 7.29 7.15
CA PRO A 62 -18.35 6.33 6.06
C PRO A 62 -17.51 6.92 4.92
N GLY A 63 -16.75 6.06 4.22
CA GLY A 63 -15.93 6.50 3.09
C GLY A 63 -14.60 7.15 3.48
N VAL A 64 -14.16 7.03 4.73
CA VAL A 64 -12.81 7.38 5.18
C VAL A 64 -12.05 6.10 5.53
N GLY A 65 -10.84 5.96 5.01
CA GLY A 65 -9.97 4.82 5.32
C GLY A 65 -8.89 5.17 6.32
N VAL A 66 -8.21 4.16 6.85
CA VAL A 66 -7.11 4.33 7.82
C VAL A 66 -5.90 3.50 7.39
N ALA A 67 -4.78 4.17 7.09
CA ALA A 67 -3.48 3.54 7.00
C ALA A 67 -2.82 3.59 8.38
N TYR A 68 -2.29 2.48 8.89
CA TYR A 68 -1.79 2.42 10.26
C TYR A 68 -0.49 1.64 10.37
N VAL A 69 0.40 2.08 11.27
CA VAL A 69 1.62 1.35 11.61
C VAL A 69 1.24 0.03 12.27
N ALA A 70 1.40 -1.09 11.57
CA ALA A 70 1.16 -2.42 12.13
C ALA A 70 2.43 -2.96 12.80
N VAL A 71 3.58 -2.58 12.26
CA VAL A 71 4.91 -2.98 12.74
C VAL A 71 5.93 -1.90 12.41
N THR A 72 6.87 -1.69 13.33
CA THR A 72 8.11 -0.96 13.10
C THR A 72 9.27 -1.95 12.97
N VAL A 73 10.08 -1.78 11.93
CA VAL A 73 11.38 -2.44 11.77
C VAL A 73 12.47 -1.40 11.99
N GLU A 74 13.21 -1.51 13.08
CA GLU A 74 14.34 -0.63 13.39
C GLU A 74 15.65 -1.28 12.91
N LEU A 75 16.39 -0.60 12.05
CA LEU A 75 17.67 -1.06 11.51
C LEU A 75 18.82 -0.45 12.32
N VAL A 76 19.60 -1.30 12.98
CA VAL A 76 20.69 -0.88 13.89
C VAL A 76 21.92 -1.73 13.66
N GLY A 77 23.02 -1.14 13.17
CA GLY A 77 24.22 -1.89 12.82
C GLY A 77 23.90 -3.04 11.84
N ALA A 78 24.27 -4.27 12.16
CA ALA A 78 23.97 -5.43 11.32
C ALA A 78 22.60 -6.08 11.60
N GLU A 79 21.86 -5.57 12.59
CA GLU A 79 20.61 -6.17 13.08
C GLU A 79 19.38 -5.43 12.56
N GLY A 80 18.26 -6.15 12.50
CA GLY A 80 16.93 -5.57 12.39
C GLY A 80 16.10 -5.95 13.62
N ARG A 81 15.46 -4.98 14.25
CA ARG A 81 14.64 -5.17 15.45
C ARG A 81 13.19 -4.91 15.12
N LEU A 82 12.32 -5.75 15.65
CA LEU A 82 10.91 -5.77 15.29
C LEU A 82 10.08 -5.31 16.48
N ARG A 83 9.29 -4.26 16.27
CA ARG A 83 8.35 -3.76 17.26
C ARG A 83 6.95 -3.78 16.66
N ARG A 84 6.14 -4.74 17.10
CA ARG A 84 4.73 -4.82 16.69
C ARG A 84 3.92 -3.71 17.34
N ARG A 85 2.83 -3.34 16.70
CA ARG A 85 1.82 -2.46 17.29
C ARG A 85 1.36 -3.01 18.64
N ALA A 86 1.54 -2.22 19.69
CA ALA A 86 1.16 -2.52 21.07
C ALA A 86 -0.11 -1.77 21.47
N TYR A 87 -0.37 -0.60 20.88
CA TYR A 87 -1.54 0.20 21.21
C TYR A 87 -2.76 -0.15 20.35
N PRO A 88 -3.99 -0.03 20.88
CA PRO A 88 -5.19 -0.36 20.13
C PRO A 88 -5.46 0.66 19.03
N LEU A 89 -5.90 0.17 17.87
CA LEU A 89 -6.58 0.93 16.83
C LEU A 89 -8.06 0.52 16.83
N ARG A 90 -8.96 1.43 17.21
CA ARG A 90 -10.40 1.18 17.18
C ARG A 90 -11.00 1.93 16.00
N VAL A 91 -11.59 1.21 15.06
CA VAL A 91 -12.25 1.78 13.87
C VAL A 91 -13.71 1.33 13.80
N PRO A 92 -14.59 2.04 13.06
CA PRO A 92 -15.93 1.55 12.78
C PRO A 92 -15.87 0.17 12.10
N PRO A 93 -16.82 -0.75 12.37
CA PRO A 93 -16.92 -2.01 11.63
C PRO A 93 -16.99 -1.77 10.12
N GLY A 94 -16.30 -2.60 9.34
CA GLY A 94 -16.25 -2.47 7.87
C GLY A 94 -15.36 -1.34 7.34
N SER A 95 -14.63 -0.62 8.21
CA SER A 95 -13.65 0.39 7.76
C SER A 95 -12.57 -0.21 6.87
N VAL A 96 -12.22 0.49 5.80
CA VAL A 96 -11.05 0.14 4.97
C VAL A 96 -9.80 0.50 5.75
N VAL A 97 -9.02 -0.52 6.12
CA VAL A 97 -7.75 -0.35 6.84
C VAL A 97 -6.59 -0.90 6.02
N VAL A 98 -5.48 -0.16 5.99
CA VAL A 98 -4.25 -0.53 5.27
C VAL A 98 -3.12 -0.70 6.29
N PRO A 99 -2.64 -1.93 6.54
CA PRO A 99 -1.53 -2.15 7.45
C PRO A 99 -0.23 -1.65 6.83
N MET A 100 0.66 -1.16 7.69
CA MET A 100 1.92 -0.56 7.28
C MET A 100 3.11 -1.14 8.02
N VAL A 101 4.20 -1.30 7.27
CA VAL A 101 5.53 -1.55 7.79
C VAL A 101 6.27 -0.22 7.80
N HIS A 102 6.50 0.33 8.99
CA HIS A 102 7.36 1.49 9.17
C HIS A 102 8.80 1.02 9.38
N VAL A 103 9.76 1.60 8.66
CA VAL A 103 11.18 1.26 8.78
C VAL A 103 11.93 2.50 9.28
N ASP A 104 12.61 2.34 10.41
CA ASP A 104 13.46 3.38 10.99
C ASP A 104 14.93 2.94 10.90
N ALA A 105 15.81 3.85 10.51
CA ALA A 105 17.25 3.59 10.38
C ALA A 105 18.00 4.40 11.45
N ALA A 106 18.55 3.70 12.44
CA ALA A 106 19.19 4.35 13.58
C ALA A 106 20.39 5.21 13.15
N TRP A 107 20.36 6.49 13.51
CA TRP A 107 21.44 7.40 13.13
C TRP A 107 22.73 7.19 13.94
N ARG A 108 22.60 6.81 15.23
CA ARG A 108 23.74 6.63 16.15
C ARG A 108 24.55 5.37 15.85
N THR A 109 23.88 4.33 15.36
CA THR A 109 24.50 3.08 14.95
C THR A 109 23.97 2.73 13.56
N PRO A 110 24.51 3.37 12.51
CA PRO A 110 23.99 3.25 11.15
C PRO A 110 23.87 1.78 10.70
N PRO A 111 22.79 1.43 9.99
CA PRO A 111 22.62 0.06 9.52
C PRO A 111 23.62 -0.29 8.42
N THR A 112 24.01 -1.57 8.37
CA THR A 112 24.88 -2.11 7.31
C THR A 112 24.14 -2.33 5.99
N LEU A 113 22.81 -2.32 6.00
CA LEU A 113 21.94 -2.53 4.84
C LEU A 113 22.18 -3.92 4.20
N ASN A 114 22.28 -4.93 5.05
CA ASN A 114 22.57 -6.31 4.65
C ASN A 114 21.30 -7.10 4.25
N THR A 115 21.48 -8.32 3.75
CA THR A 115 20.39 -9.20 3.35
C THR A 115 19.46 -9.57 4.51
N ILE A 116 19.98 -9.73 5.73
CA ILE A 116 19.17 -10.02 6.93
C ILE A 116 18.14 -8.90 7.17
N GLN A 117 18.59 -7.64 7.11
CA GLN A 117 17.73 -6.47 7.27
C GLN A 117 16.71 -6.36 6.14
N ARG A 118 17.12 -6.59 4.88
CA ARG A 118 16.21 -6.58 3.72
C ARG A 118 15.13 -7.64 3.88
N ASP A 119 15.53 -8.87 4.17
CA ASP A 119 14.64 -10.02 4.25
C ASP A 119 13.64 -9.85 5.41
N LEU A 120 14.08 -9.28 6.53
CA LEU A 120 13.20 -8.91 7.64
C LEU A 120 12.09 -7.94 7.20
N ILE A 121 12.43 -6.87 6.48
CA ILE A 121 11.43 -5.90 5.99
C ILE A 121 10.47 -6.58 5.01
N VAL A 122 11.00 -7.35 4.06
CA VAL A 122 10.21 -8.06 3.05
C VAL A 122 9.23 -9.03 3.71
N GLU A 123 9.68 -9.81 4.69
CA GLU A 123 8.83 -10.73 5.43
C GLU A 123 7.71 -9.99 6.16
N GLN A 124 8.00 -8.83 6.76
CA GLN A 124 6.96 -8.02 7.39
C GLN A 124 5.95 -7.47 6.38
N VAL A 125 6.39 -7.03 5.19
CA VAL A 125 5.48 -6.60 4.12
C VAL A 125 4.54 -7.75 3.72
N LEU A 126 5.07 -8.96 3.55
CA LEU A 126 4.27 -10.13 3.19
C LEU A 126 3.30 -10.54 4.30
N GLN A 127 3.74 -10.52 5.56
CA GLN A 127 2.89 -10.84 6.71
C GLN A 127 1.75 -9.82 6.85
N GLN A 128 2.02 -8.53 6.67
CA GLN A 128 0.99 -7.50 6.76
C GLN A 128 0.03 -7.53 5.56
N ALA A 129 0.52 -7.85 4.36
CA ALA A 129 -0.33 -8.07 3.20
C ALA A 129 -1.38 -9.19 3.41
N GLN A 130 -1.00 -10.30 4.05
CA GLN A 130 -1.93 -11.40 4.37
C GLN A 130 -3.04 -10.98 5.34
N ARG A 131 -2.78 -9.99 6.20
CA ARG A 131 -3.75 -9.47 7.18
C ARG A 131 -4.59 -8.32 6.62
N SER A 132 -4.24 -7.81 5.43
CA SER A 132 -4.91 -6.69 4.80
C SER A 132 -6.19 -7.14 4.11
N SER A 133 -7.34 -6.78 4.68
CA SER A 133 -8.64 -6.94 4.03
C SER A 133 -8.78 -6.07 2.77
N ALA A 134 -8.06 -4.95 2.72
CA ALA A 134 -8.05 -4.03 1.58
C ALA A 134 -7.20 -4.54 0.39
N ARG A 135 -6.46 -5.65 0.56
CA ARG A 135 -5.46 -6.13 -0.42
C ARG A 135 -4.42 -5.06 -0.77
N VAL A 136 -4.11 -4.20 0.20
CA VAL A 136 -3.04 -3.19 0.09
C VAL A 136 -2.16 -3.27 1.33
N VAL A 137 -0.85 -3.23 1.16
CA VAL A 137 0.13 -3.04 2.24
C VAL A 137 0.95 -1.81 1.92
N GLN A 138 1.24 -0.99 2.93
CA GLN A 138 2.09 0.18 2.77
C GLN A 138 3.47 -0.04 3.40
N LEU A 139 4.52 0.38 2.71
CA LEU A 139 5.87 0.49 3.26
C LEU A 139 6.18 1.96 3.48
N ASP A 140 6.56 2.31 4.70
CA ASP A 140 7.02 3.64 5.05
C ASP A 140 8.51 3.58 5.41
N PHE A 141 9.36 4.06 4.51
CA PHE A 141 10.81 4.07 4.72
C PHE A 141 11.46 5.29 4.08
N GLU A 142 11.70 6.30 4.90
CA GLU A 142 12.42 7.50 4.48
C GLU A 142 13.93 7.22 4.39
N VAL A 143 14.47 7.24 3.17
CA VAL A 143 15.87 6.90 2.93
C VAL A 143 16.74 8.08 2.51
N ARG A 144 17.97 8.08 3.00
CA ARG A 144 19.06 8.92 2.48
C ARG A 144 19.50 8.45 1.10
N ALA A 145 20.28 9.28 0.40
CA ALA A 145 20.85 8.93 -0.91
C ALA A 145 21.62 7.59 -0.88
N SER A 146 22.43 7.35 0.16
CA SER A 146 23.20 6.11 0.33
C SER A 146 22.33 4.86 0.57
N GLN A 147 21.06 5.03 0.96
CA GLN A 147 20.14 3.94 1.28
C GLN A 147 19.17 3.61 0.12
N ARG A 148 19.21 4.37 -0.98
CA ARG A 148 18.28 4.20 -2.12
C ARG A 148 18.37 2.83 -2.79
N ALA A 149 19.59 2.30 -2.94
CA ALA A 149 19.81 0.98 -3.53
C ALA A 149 19.13 -0.11 -2.68
N PHE A 150 19.28 -0.01 -1.36
CA PHE A 150 18.65 -0.93 -0.42
C PHE A 150 17.11 -0.85 -0.47
N LEU A 151 16.50 0.35 -0.48
CA LEU A 151 15.05 0.48 -0.62
C LEU A 151 14.54 -0.06 -1.97
N ARG A 152 15.30 0.13 -3.06
CA ARG A 152 14.98 -0.48 -4.37
C ARG A 152 14.92 -2.00 -4.30
N GLU A 153 15.90 -2.62 -3.65
CA GLU A 153 15.94 -4.07 -3.45
C GLU A 153 14.77 -4.56 -2.59
N VAL A 154 14.49 -3.88 -1.47
CA VAL A 154 13.34 -4.20 -0.61
C VAL A 154 12.03 -4.17 -1.41
N LEU A 155 11.76 -3.08 -2.14
CA LEU A 155 10.53 -2.94 -2.90
C LEU A 155 10.43 -3.98 -4.04
N ALA A 156 11.53 -4.22 -4.76
CA ALA A 156 11.56 -5.22 -5.83
C ALA A 156 11.32 -6.63 -5.31
N GLU A 157 11.95 -6.99 -4.20
CA GLU A 157 11.79 -8.28 -3.53
C GLU A 157 10.37 -8.46 -2.99
N SER A 158 9.84 -7.46 -2.28
CA SER A 158 8.46 -7.45 -1.81
C SER A 158 7.48 -7.62 -2.96
N ARG A 159 7.62 -6.83 -4.02
CA ARG A 159 6.70 -6.88 -5.17
C ARG A 159 6.72 -8.23 -5.87
N ARG A 160 7.90 -8.86 -6.00
CA ARG A 160 8.07 -10.19 -6.62
C ARG A 160 7.36 -11.28 -5.82
N ARG A 161 7.35 -11.17 -4.49
CA ARG A 161 6.79 -12.20 -3.58
C ARG A 161 5.32 -11.97 -3.22
N LEU A 162 4.83 -10.73 -3.31
CA LEU A 162 3.44 -10.41 -3.05
C LEU A 162 2.53 -10.98 -4.15
N PRO A 163 1.33 -11.49 -3.81
CA PRO A 163 0.31 -11.85 -4.80
C PRO A 163 0.04 -10.71 -5.79
N ALA A 164 -0.20 -11.05 -7.05
CA ALA A 164 -0.41 -10.09 -8.14
C ALA A 164 -1.65 -9.19 -7.95
N ASP A 165 -2.55 -9.57 -7.06
CA ASP A 165 -3.78 -8.86 -6.71
C ASP A 165 -3.68 -8.08 -5.39
N VAL A 166 -2.50 -8.04 -4.77
CA VAL A 166 -2.22 -7.22 -3.59
C VAL A 166 -1.36 -6.04 -4.01
N ALA A 167 -1.80 -4.81 -3.77
CA ALA A 167 -1.01 -3.61 -4.08
C ALA A 167 0.03 -3.30 -3.01
N LEU A 168 1.22 -2.89 -3.45
CA LEU A 168 2.30 -2.36 -2.62
C LEU A 168 2.33 -0.84 -2.73
N SER A 169 1.89 -0.15 -1.68
CA SER A 169 1.99 1.31 -1.58
C SER A 169 3.30 1.67 -0.86
N ALA A 170 3.96 2.75 -1.25
CA ALA A 170 5.15 3.26 -0.58
C ALA A 170 5.04 4.76 -0.31
N THR A 171 5.36 5.19 0.91
CA THR A 171 5.58 6.62 1.17
C THR A 171 6.87 7.08 0.49
N ALA A 172 6.93 8.36 0.19
CA ALA A 172 8.10 8.98 -0.42
C ALA A 172 8.29 10.39 0.14
N LEU A 173 9.55 10.81 0.30
CA LEU A 173 9.82 12.23 0.51
C LEU A 173 9.33 13.02 -0.71
N ALA A 174 8.69 14.17 -0.49
CA ALA A 174 8.20 15.00 -1.59
C ALA A 174 9.31 15.41 -2.58
N SER A 175 10.55 15.57 -2.10
CA SER A 175 11.72 15.90 -2.92
C SER A 175 11.98 14.86 -4.03
N TRP A 176 11.69 13.58 -3.79
CA TRP A 176 11.82 12.51 -4.77
C TRP A 176 10.86 12.69 -5.97
N CYS A 177 9.71 13.32 -5.73
CA CYS A 177 8.70 13.62 -6.76
C CYS A 177 8.85 15.03 -7.35
N ALA A 178 9.59 15.93 -6.71
CA ALA A 178 9.73 17.33 -7.12
C ALA A 178 11.06 17.68 -7.81
N GLY A 179 12.10 16.85 -7.71
CA GLY A 179 13.43 17.22 -8.22
C GLY A 179 14.49 16.12 -8.22
N ASP A 180 14.36 15.14 -7.34
CA ASP A 180 15.37 14.10 -7.11
C ASP A 180 14.93 12.75 -7.73
N TYR A 181 15.23 12.58 -9.02
CA TYR A 181 14.53 11.65 -9.92
C TYR A 181 14.98 10.19 -9.87
N TRP A 182 15.30 9.66 -8.69
CA TRP A 182 15.78 8.28 -8.56
C TRP A 182 14.66 7.22 -8.49
N ILE A 183 13.41 7.67 -8.29
CA ILE A 183 12.24 6.81 -7.97
C ILE A 183 11.56 6.17 -9.18
N ALA A 184 11.95 6.50 -10.41
CA ALA A 184 11.28 6.00 -11.63
C ALA A 184 11.22 4.45 -11.71
N GLY A 185 12.22 3.77 -11.14
CA GLY A 185 12.31 2.31 -11.12
C GLY A 185 11.89 1.65 -9.80
N LEU A 186 11.17 2.33 -8.90
CA LEU A 186 10.65 1.69 -7.69
C LEU A 186 9.53 0.70 -8.02
N ALA A 187 9.58 -0.49 -7.43
CA ALA A 187 8.58 -1.53 -7.65
C ALA A 187 7.39 -1.40 -6.67
N ALA A 188 6.71 -0.24 -6.65
CA ALA A 188 5.53 0.01 -5.81
C ALA A 188 4.33 0.49 -6.65
N ASP A 189 3.16 -0.12 -6.49
CA ASP A 189 1.95 0.21 -7.26
C ASP A 189 1.43 1.63 -6.99
N GLU A 190 1.65 2.14 -5.78
CA GLU A 190 1.33 3.52 -5.38
C GLU A 190 2.55 4.17 -4.73
N ILE A 191 2.80 5.44 -5.06
CA ILE A 191 3.77 6.30 -4.39
C ILE A 191 2.99 7.42 -3.71
N VAL A 192 3.23 7.63 -2.42
CA VAL A 192 2.59 8.67 -1.61
C VAL A 192 3.64 9.73 -1.24
N PRO A 193 3.77 10.83 -2.02
CA PRO A 193 4.69 11.90 -1.69
C PRO A 193 4.20 12.65 -0.45
N MET A 194 5.00 12.65 0.62
CA MET A 194 4.72 13.32 1.87
C MET A 194 5.13 14.79 1.76
N ALA A 195 4.16 15.63 1.41
CA ALA A 195 4.34 17.05 1.17
C ALA A 195 4.07 17.84 2.46
N PHE A 196 4.91 17.58 3.45
CA PHE A 196 4.95 18.23 4.76
C PHE A 196 6.33 18.01 5.35
N ARG A 197 6.75 18.82 6.33
CA ARG A 197 8.06 18.66 7.00
C ARG A 197 9.22 18.60 5.99
N MET A 198 9.10 19.35 4.89
CA MET A 198 10.01 19.29 3.72
C MET A 198 11.37 19.98 3.94
N ALA A 199 11.62 20.48 5.15
CA ALA A 199 12.87 21.16 5.53
C ALA A 199 13.29 22.23 4.50
N SER A 200 14.55 22.23 4.06
CA SER A 200 15.08 23.21 3.10
C SER A 200 14.41 23.18 1.72
N ASP A 201 13.67 22.12 1.40
CA ASP A 201 12.94 22.01 0.13
C ASP A 201 11.52 22.63 0.18
N ASP A 202 11.04 23.07 1.35
CA ASP A 202 9.63 23.44 1.54
C ASP A 202 9.12 24.50 0.55
N SER A 203 9.77 25.66 0.50
CA SER A 203 9.38 26.76 -0.39
C SER A 203 9.39 26.33 -1.87
N ARG A 204 10.47 25.66 -2.30
CA ARG A 204 10.64 25.19 -3.68
C ARG A 204 9.53 24.22 -4.09
N ILE A 205 9.21 23.25 -3.24
CA ILE A 205 8.19 22.23 -3.54
C ILE A 205 6.79 22.83 -3.50
N ARG A 206 6.49 23.71 -2.53
CA ARG A 206 5.19 24.41 -2.48
C ARG A 206 4.95 25.27 -3.71
N THR A 207 5.95 26.02 -4.16
CA THR A 207 5.88 26.78 -5.42
C THR A 207 5.65 25.86 -6.61
N LEU A 208 6.40 24.76 -6.72
CA LEU A 208 6.19 23.78 -7.78
C LEU A 208 4.76 23.23 -7.80
N LEU A 209 4.19 22.91 -6.64
CA LEU A 209 2.82 22.39 -6.53
C LEU A 209 1.77 23.45 -6.83
N ALA A 210 1.98 24.70 -6.42
CA ALA A 210 1.12 25.82 -6.78
C ALA A 210 1.12 26.08 -8.29
N ASP A 211 2.31 26.08 -8.91
CA ASP A 211 2.48 26.38 -10.34
C ASP A 211 1.97 25.27 -11.25
N LYS A 212 2.19 24.00 -10.86
CA LYS A 212 1.84 22.83 -11.69
C LYS A 212 0.52 22.18 -11.29
N GLY A 213 -0.02 22.52 -10.12
CA GLY A 213 -1.24 21.96 -9.56
C GLY A 213 -1.16 20.48 -9.19
N ALA A 214 0.01 19.84 -9.28
CA ALA A 214 0.25 18.44 -8.95
C ALA A 214 1.76 18.12 -8.99
N PHE A 215 2.16 17.02 -8.36
CA PHE A 215 3.43 16.37 -8.73
C PHE A 215 3.30 15.82 -10.16
N THR A 216 4.13 16.31 -11.07
CA THR A 216 4.03 15.97 -12.50
C THR A 216 4.79 14.70 -12.89
N ARG A 217 5.58 14.14 -11.96
CA ARG A 217 6.35 12.94 -12.23
C ARG A 217 5.42 11.73 -12.37
N PRO A 218 5.69 10.83 -13.34
CA PRO A 218 4.96 9.58 -13.45
C PRO A 218 4.91 8.88 -12.09
N ARG A 219 3.73 8.38 -11.71
CA ARG A 219 3.44 7.69 -10.44
C ARG A 219 3.32 8.56 -9.18
N CYS A 220 3.72 9.83 -9.21
CA CYS A 220 3.59 10.74 -8.05
C CYS A 220 2.27 11.53 -8.01
N GLY A 221 1.46 11.50 -9.07
CA GLY A 221 0.21 12.29 -9.14
C GLY A 221 -1.02 11.61 -8.53
N ALA A 222 -0.94 10.32 -8.21
CA ALA A 222 -2.11 9.56 -7.76
C ALA A 222 -2.44 9.79 -6.28
N ALA A 223 -1.43 9.95 -5.43
CA ALA A 223 -1.60 10.15 -3.99
C ALA A 223 -0.81 11.37 -3.50
N LEU A 224 -1.20 11.88 -2.32
CA LEU A 224 -0.55 13.00 -1.66
C LEU A 224 -0.63 12.83 -0.14
N GLY A 225 0.49 12.95 0.56
CA GLY A 225 0.55 13.04 2.01
C GLY A 225 0.58 14.48 2.51
N MET A 226 -0.22 14.82 3.51
CA MET A 226 -0.28 16.16 4.14
C MET A 226 -0.34 16.05 5.65
N ALA A 227 0.24 17.02 6.34
CA ALA A 227 0.18 17.11 7.80
C ALA A 227 -0.99 18.00 8.26
N THR A 228 -1.64 17.64 9.36
CA THR A 228 -2.79 18.40 9.91
C THR A 228 -2.40 19.70 10.63
N ASP A 229 -1.12 19.88 10.90
CA ASP A 229 -0.47 20.95 11.65
C ASP A 229 0.36 21.88 10.77
N GLU A 230 0.20 21.78 9.44
CA GLU A 230 0.84 22.66 8.46
C GLU A 230 -0.19 23.30 7.53
N ALA A 231 0.22 24.36 6.83
CA ALA A 231 -0.60 24.96 5.78
C ALA A 231 -0.93 23.90 4.71
N PRO A 232 -2.21 23.76 4.35
CA PRO A 232 -2.65 22.72 3.42
C PRO A 232 -2.00 22.93 2.05
N ILE A 233 -1.76 21.81 1.36
CA ILE A 233 -1.23 21.83 0.01
C ILE A 233 -2.38 21.66 -0.98
N THR A 234 -2.56 22.67 -1.82
CA THR A 234 -3.50 22.60 -2.95
C THR A 234 -2.82 21.92 -4.13
N ALA A 235 -2.94 20.60 -4.17
CA ALA A 235 -2.52 19.79 -5.31
C ALA A 235 -3.59 18.74 -5.67
N ARG A 236 -3.70 18.46 -6.97
CA ARG A 236 -4.55 17.38 -7.47
C ARG A 236 -3.93 16.04 -7.11
N SER A 237 -4.74 15.17 -6.53
CA SER A 237 -4.45 13.76 -6.32
C SER A 237 -5.76 12.98 -6.29
N VAL A 238 -5.70 11.69 -6.63
CA VAL A 238 -6.85 10.78 -6.46
C VAL A 238 -7.06 10.49 -4.98
N ARG A 239 -5.95 10.34 -4.24
CA ARG A 239 -5.94 10.01 -2.81
C ARG A 239 -5.18 11.02 -1.98
N ARG A 240 -5.67 11.28 -0.78
CA ARG A 240 -5.05 12.14 0.23
C ARG A 240 -4.86 11.35 1.52
N TYR A 241 -3.62 11.29 1.97
CA TYR A 241 -3.24 10.75 3.26
C TYR A 241 -2.99 11.91 4.22
N PHE A 242 -3.71 11.95 5.33
CA PHE A 242 -3.51 12.98 6.34
C PHE A 242 -2.74 12.41 7.53
N PHE A 243 -1.73 13.15 7.99
CA PHE A 243 -0.83 12.78 9.06
C PHE A 243 -1.03 13.73 10.23
N SER A 244 -1.39 13.19 11.40
CA SER A 244 -1.57 13.99 12.60
C SER A 244 -0.43 13.77 13.60
N PRO A 245 0.21 14.83 14.14
CA PRO A 245 1.22 14.70 15.19
C PRO A 245 0.61 14.26 16.53
N ARG A 246 -0.71 14.35 16.70
CA ARG A 246 -1.47 13.95 17.90
C ARG A 246 -2.54 12.93 17.57
N ALA A 247 -2.99 12.15 18.57
CA ALA A 247 -4.07 11.20 18.37
C ALA A 247 -5.27 11.88 17.68
N TRP A 248 -5.89 11.17 16.74
CA TRP A 248 -6.97 11.72 15.94
C TRP A 248 -8.19 11.98 16.81
N ASP A 249 -8.75 13.17 16.65
CA ASP A 249 -10.02 13.57 17.23
C ASP A 249 -10.92 14.23 16.18
N GLN A 250 -12.20 14.38 16.53
CA GLN A 250 -13.17 15.02 15.63
C GLN A 250 -12.78 16.46 15.30
N ALA A 251 -12.12 17.18 16.21
CA ALA A 251 -11.69 18.55 15.99
C ALA A 251 -10.62 18.63 14.90
N THR A 252 -9.65 17.73 14.91
CA THR A 252 -8.58 17.63 13.91
C THR A 252 -9.14 17.19 12.57
N TRP A 253 -10.07 16.24 12.55
CA TRP A 253 -10.79 15.85 11.34
C TRP A 253 -11.54 17.01 10.68
N ARG A 254 -12.29 17.81 11.47
CA ARG A 254 -13.05 18.96 10.95
C ARG A 254 -12.16 20.04 10.33
N ARG A 255 -10.88 20.15 10.74
CA ARG A 255 -9.94 21.14 10.18
C ARG A 255 -9.39 20.77 8.80
N ILE A 256 -9.50 19.51 8.39
CA ILE A 256 -8.95 19.01 7.12
C ILE A 256 -10.02 18.66 6.07
N GLN A 257 -11.29 18.96 6.37
CA GLN A 257 -12.37 18.91 5.39
C GLN A 257 -12.35 20.17 4.53
#